data_AF-A0AAV9ISR2-F1
#
_entry.id   AF-A0AAV9ISR2-F1
#
_cell.length_a   1.000
_cell.length_b   1.000
_cell.length_c   1.000
_cell.angle_alpha   90.00
_cell.angle_beta   90.00
_cell.angle_gamma   90.00
#
_symmetry.space_group_name_H-M   'P 1'
#
loop_
_entity.id
_entity.type
_entity.pdbx_description
1 polymer ?
#
loop_
_entity_poly.entity_id
_entity_poly.type
_entity_poly.pdbx_seq_one_letter_code
_entity_poly.pdbx_strand_id
1 'polypeptide(L)'
;MRHSKRRRLTVADVAAALRLRNVEPVYGFSSNEPLPFVRTQGDVFFVDDEEVDLRDVIDGELPRVPLETTMALHWLAINGVQPRTPQNPPAPLSASVATSAEPAALASSGEVHLGVAFRPRVKHVLSREMQLYYEYALEALAPTSDAAVQNACLASLARDPGLQQLLPYFSAHLFHTVSQNTRNLPQLWLCVRLMRALLENPHFGIEAYLHQLMPALLTCIVGKHLCGSPDEDHWALRDDAADLLSMVYRRFGGAYESLPLRITETLRRALTDPARPLPTQYGALVAFRALGPAAWTTYVAPLADTLRQRWEEHDEPSRSPSAYQRTLEALNQTNCGE
;
A
#
# COMPACT_ATOMS: atom_id res chain seq x y z
N MET A 1 13.41 -26.27 28.32
CA MET A 1 12.09 -25.60 28.31
C MET A 1 12.11 -24.13 27.85
N ARG A 2 12.52 -23.14 28.67
CA ARG A 2 12.43 -21.69 28.30
C ARG A 2 13.24 -21.33 27.05
N HIS A 3 14.49 -21.79 26.97
CA HIS A 3 15.35 -21.58 25.80
C HIS A 3 14.79 -22.21 24.52
N SER A 4 13.95 -23.25 24.66
CA SER A 4 13.30 -23.93 23.56
C SER A 4 11.97 -23.28 23.13
N LYS A 5 11.55 -22.17 23.77
CA LYS A 5 10.29 -21.45 23.49
C LYS A 5 9.02 -22.33 23.57
N ARG A 6 9.05 -23.40 24.37
CA ARG A 6 7.91 -24.30 24.61
C ARG A 6 7.28 -24.08 25.98
N ARG A 7 5.97 -24.31 26.09
CA ARG A 7 5.19 -24.21 27.35
C ARG A 7 4.99 -25.54 28.08
N ARG A 8 5.27 -26.67 27.44
CA ARG A 8 5.22 -28.00 28.05
C ARG A 8 6.65 -28.52 28.23
N LEU A 9 6.94 -29.05 29.42
CA LEU A 9 8.22 -29.67 29.73
C LEU A 9 8.20 -31.10 29.19
N THR A 10 9.21 -31.47 28.40
CA THR A 10 9.33 -32.80 27.81
C THR A 10 10.44 -33.61 28.48
N VAL A 11 10.45 -34.94 28.27
CA VAL A 11 11.51 -35.82 28.80
C VAL A 11 12.90 -35.36 28.35
N ALA A 12 13.04 -34.91 27.10
CA ALA A 12 14.30 -34.38 26.56
C ALA A 12 14.82 -33.17 27.35
N ASP A 13 13.93 -32.32 27.90
CA ASP A 13 14.35 -31.19 28.73
C ASP A 13 14.96 -31.67 30.06
N VAL A 14 14.39 -32.72 30.67
CA VAL A 14 14.90 -33.31 31.92
C VAL A 14 16.21 -34.07 31.67
N ALA A 15 16.27 -34.86 30.61
CA ALA A 15 17.47 -35.59 30.21
C ALA A 15 18.65 -34.63 29.94
N ALA A 16 18.40 -33.49 29.28
CA ALA A 16 19.41 -32.46 29.10
C ALA A 16 19.87 -31.83 30.43
N ALA A 17 18.95 -31.63 31.38
CA ALA A 17 19.29 -31.11 32.70
C ALA A 17 20.11 -32.09 33.55
N LEU A 18 19.81 -33.40 33.48
CA LEU A 18 20.58 -34.45 34.15
C LEU A 18 22.01 -34.52 33.61
N ARG A 19 22.18 -34.47 32.28
CA ARG A 19 23.49 -34.41 31.63
C ARG A 19 24.30 -33.18 32.09
N LEU A 20 23.66 -32.02 32.20
CA LEU A 20 24.32 -30.80 32.65
C LEU A 20 24.79 -30.89 34.11
N ARG A 21 24.10 -31.67 34.93
CA ARG A 21 24.48 -31.96 36.33
C ARG A 21 25.43 -33.16 36.48
N ASN A 22 25.93 -33.72 35.37
CA ASN A 22 26.74 -34.95 35.36
C ASN A 22 26.08 -36.13 36.09
N VAL A 23 24.75 -36.21 36.05
CA VAL A 23 24.00 -37.35 36.57
C VAL A 23 23.88 -38.40 35.47
N GLU A 24 23.89 -39.68 35.84
CA GLU A 24 23.71 -40.78 34.90
C GLU A 24 22.39 -40.64 34.11
N PRO A 25 22.42 -40.90 32.79
CA PRO A 25 21.24 -40.77 31.95
C PRO A 25 20.24 -41.88 32.25
N VAL A 26 18.97 -41.49 32.42
CA VAL A 26 17.86 -42.42 32.56
C VAL A 26 17.31 -42.78 31.18
N TYR A 27 17.29 -44.07 30.86
CA TYR A 27 16.81 -44.62 29.59
C TYR A 27 15.36 -45.12 29.70
N GLY A 28 14.71 -45.35 28.55
CA GLY A 28 13.35 -45.94 28.50
C GLY A 28 12.19 -44.94 28.44
N PHE A 29 12.46 -43.62 28.42
CA PHE A 29 11.41 -42.59 28.46
C PHE A 29 11.24 -41.81 27.14
N SER A 30 11.64 -42.37 26.00
CA SER A 30 11.53 -41.72 24.67
C SER A 30 10.23 -42.00 23.93
N SER A 31 9.42 -42.96 24.39
CA SER A 31 8.13 -43.27 23.78
C SER A 31 7.13 -42.12 23.98
N ASN A 32 6.26 -41.91 22.99
CA ASN A 32 5.10 -41.00 23.09
C ASN A 32 3.87 -41.70 23.70
N GLU A 33 3.99 -42.98 24.03
CA GLU A 33 2.91 -43.76 24.62
C GLU A 33 2.65 -43.32 26.07
N PRO A 34 1.38 -43.08 26.45
CA PRO A 34 1.05 -42.74 27.82
C PRO A 34 1.34 -43.96 28.72
N LEU A 35 1.99 -43.74 29.86
CA LEU A 35 2.21 -44.77 30.89
C LEU A 35 1.03 -44.73 31.89
N PRO A 36 0.06 -45.65 31.82
CA PRO A 36 -1.03 -45.70 32.78
C PRO A 36 -0.52 -46.22 34.13
N PHE A 37 -0.70 -45.42 35.18
CA PHE A 37 -0.48 -45.88 36.55
C PHE A 37 -1.73 -46.60 37.05
N VAL A 38 -1.67 -47.94 37.15
CA VAL A 38 -2.77 -48.77 37.63
C VAL A 38 -2.66 -48.92 39.15
N ARG A 39 -3.76 -48.63 39.85
CA ARG A 39 -3.84 -48.76 41.31
C ARG A 39 -4.26 -50.18 41.70
N THR A 40 -3.50 -50.83 42.56
CA THR A 40 -3.85 -52.16 43.11
C THR A 40 -4.80 -52.01 44.32
N GLN A 41 -5.26 -53.12 44.90
CA GLN A 41 -6.02 -53.15 46.18
C GLN A 41 -5.11 -52.69 47.34
N GLY A 42 -4.88 -51.37 47.45
CA GLY A 42 -3.98 -50.70 48.40
C GLY A 42 -3.57 -49.28 47.95
N ASP A 43 -2.53 -48.72 48.57
CA ASP A 43 -1.87 -47.45 48.18
C ASP A 43 -0.64 -47.67 47.27
N VAL A 44 -0.60 -48.81 46.58
CA VAL A 44 0.48 -49.19 45.65
C VAL A 44 0.02 -48.98 44.21
N PHE A 45 0.88 -48.35 43.41
CA PHE A 45 0.70 -48.15 41.98
C PHE A 45 1.76 -48.94 41.22
N PHE A 46 1.37 -49.55 40.11
CA PHE A 46 2.29 -50.19 39.17
C PHE A 46 2.02 -49.68 37.76
N VAL A 47 3.02 -49.82 36.90
CA VAL A 47 2.89 -49.60 35.47
C VAL A 47 2.74 -50.97 34.85
N ASP A 48 1.64 -51.16 34.10
CA ASP A 48 1.41 -52.38 33.35
C ASP A 48 2.27 -52.36 32.09
N ASP A 49 3.03 -53.41 31.84
CA ASP A 49 3.98 -53.52 30.73
C ASP A 49 3.68 -54.84 29.99
N GLU A 50 3.05 -54.74 28.82
CA GLU A 50 2.66 -55.90 28.03
C GLU A 50 3.85 -56.40 27.19
N GLU A 51 4.12 -57.70 27.23
CA GLU A 51 5.15 -58.32 26.39
C GLU A 51 4.68 -58.38 24.93
N VAL A 52 5.49 -57.83 24.00
CA VAL A 52 5.20 -57.79 22.56
C VAL A 52 6.13 -58.75 21.80
N ASP A 53 5.60 -59.49 20.82
CA ASP A 53 6.43 -60.35 19.95
C ASP A 53 7.29 -59.49 19.02
N LEU A 54 8.56 -59.89 18.85
CA LEU A 54 9.53 -59.21 18.00
C LEU A 54 9.12 -59.22 16.52
N ARG A 55 8.37 -60.25 16.08
CA ARG A 55 7.87 -60.34 14.70
C ARG A 55 6.89 -59.22 14.39
N ASP A 56 5.98 -58.94 15.32
CA ASP A 56 4.96 -57.90 15.18
C ASP A 56 5.59 -56.50 15.11
N VAL A 57 6.72 -56.28 15.80
CA VAL A 57 7.47 -55.02 15.75
C VAL A 57 8.18 -54.83 14.39
N ILE A 58 8.72 -55.91 13.82
CA ILE A 58 9.41 -55.88 12.52
C ILE A 58 8.42 -55.66 11.38
N ASP A 59 7.27 -56.33 11.43
CA ASP A 59 6.22 -56.26 10.42
C ASP A 59 5.32 -55.01 10.58
N GLY A 60 5.58 -54.18 11.61
CA GLY A 60 4.84 -52.96 11.90
C GLY A 60 4.97 -51.88 10.82
N GLU A 61 3.90 -51.12 10.61
CA GLU A 61 3.88 -50.04 9.61
C GLU A 61 4.75 -48.84 10.03
N LEU A 62 5.49 -48.27 9.06
CA LEU A 62 6.30 -47.08 9.30
C LEU A 62 5.41 -45.84 9.54
N PRO A 63 5.78 -44.96 10.48
CA PRO A 63 5.01 -43.74 10.74
C PRO A 63 5.07 -42.77 9.56
N ARG A 64 4.00 -42.02 9.37
CA ARG A 64 3.94 -40.98 8.33
C ARG A 64 4.90 -39.84 8.66
N VAL A 65 5.72 -39.47 7.69
CA VAL A 65 6.66 -38.35 7.82
C VAL A 65 5.89 -37.03 7.66
N PRO A 66 6.06 -36.05 8.58
CA PRO A 66 5.46 -34.74 8.43
C PRO A 66 6.05 -33.98 7.23
N LEU A 67 5.27 -33.06 6.67
CA LEU A 67 5.74 -32.14 5.62
C LEU A 67 6.87 -31.25 6.12
N GLU A 68 7.71 -30.80 5.19
CA GLU A 68 8.75 -29.83 5.49
C GLU A 68 8.17 -28.51 6.01
N THR A 69 8.92 -27.85 6.89
CA THR A 69 8.50 -26.59 7.51
C THR A 69 8.53 -25.45 6.49
N THR A 70 7.37 -24.85 6.23
CA THR A 70 7.23 -23.66 5.37
C THR A 70 6.63 -22.49 6.17
N MET A 71 6.85 -21.26 5.70
CA MET A 71 6.33 -20.05 6.34
C MET A 71 5.26 -19.40 5.46
N ALA A 72 4.10 -19.10 6.05
CA ALA A 72 3.04 -18.33 5.42
C ALA A 72 2.87 -16.98 6.13
N LEU A 73 3.00 -15.89 5.37
CA LEU A 73 2.89 -14.52 5.88
C LEU A 73 1.46 -14.01 5.70
N HIS A 74 0.95 -13.27 6.68
CA HIS A 74 -0.34 -12.57 6.58
C HIS A 74 -0.34 -11.30 7.45
N TRP A 75 -1.25 -10.39 7.16
CA TRP A 75 -1.43 -9.17 7.94
C TRP A 75 -2.19 -9.45 9.24
N LEU A 76 -1.52 -9.30 10.38
CA LEU A 76 -2.13 -9.38 11.70
C LEU A 76 -2.91 -8.12 12.06
N ALA A 77 -2.38 -6.94 11.73
CA ALA A 77 -3.01 -5.66 12.02
C ALA A 77 -2.60 -4.59 11.00
N ILE A 78 -3.54 -3.70 10.66
CA ILE A 78 -3.32 -2.51 9.84
C ILE A 78 -3.81 -1.32 10.68
N ASN A 79 -2.90 -0.40 11.03
CA ASN A 79 -3.20 0.76 11.89
C ASN A 79 -3.89 0.38 13.21
N GLY A 80 -3.44 -0.70 13.84
CA GLY A 80 -3.99 -1.20 15.11
C GLY A 80 -5.31 -1.97 14.99
N VAL A 81 -5.89 -2.08 13.79
CA VAL A 81 -7.11 -2.86 13.54
C VAL A 81 -6.76 -4.18 12.87
N GLN A 82 -7.23 -5.29 13.45
CA GLN A 82 -7.06 -6.61 12.88
C GLN A 82 -7.99 -6.81 11.66
N PRO A 83 -7.45 -7.09 10.45
CA PRO A 83 -8.28 -7.36 9.29
C PRO A 83 -8.99 -8.70 9.43
N ARG A 84 -10.20 -8.81 8.87
CA ARG A 84 -11.00 -10.06 8.88
C ARG A 84 -10.52 -11.02 7.78
N THR A 85 -9.29 -11.50 7.90
CA THR A 85 -8.73 -12.58 7.09
C THR A 85 -9.00 -13.92 7.78
N PRO A 86 -9.08 -15.04 7.05
CA PRO A 86 -9.33 -16.36 7.65
C PRO A 86 -8.23 -16.81 8.62
N GLN A 87 -7.02 -16.27 8.50
CA GLN A 87 -5.90 -16.54 9.41
C GLN A 87 -6.01 -15.79 10.74
N ASN A 88 -6.76 -14.68 10.78
CA ASN A 88 -6.93 -13.89 11.99
C ASN A 88 -8.10 -14.44 12.83
N PRO A 89 -7.98 -14.46 14.17
CA PRO A 89 -9.09 -14.83 15.04
C PRO A 89 -10.31 -13.92 14.79
N PRO A 90 -11.53 -14.48 14.87
CA PRO A 90 -12.74 -13.65 14.86
C PRO A 90 -12.69 -12.70 16.07
N ALA A 91 -13.23 -11.50 15.88
CA ALA A 91 -13.32 -10.51 16.96
C ALA A 91 -13.98 -11.17 18.19
N PRO A 92 -13.41 -11.01 19.39
CA PRO A 92 -13.93 -11.68 20.58
C PRO A 92 -15.37 -11.23 20.83
N LEU A 93 -16.26 -12.20 21.01
CA LEU A 93 -17.69 -12.00 21.33
C LEU A 93 -17.90 -11.17 22.62
N SER A 94 -16.85 -10.91 23.41
CA SER A 94 -16.90 -10.15 24.66
C SER A 94 -16.92 -8.63 24.50
N ALA A 95 -16.80 -8.09 23.28
CA ALA A 95 -16.96 -6.65 23.03
C ALA A 95 -18.43 -6.18 22.97
N SER A 96 -19.41 -7.08 23.09
CA SER A 96 -20.84 -6.73 23.01
C SER A 96 -21.54 -6.54 24.36
N VAL A 97 -20.82 -6.53 25.49
CA VAL A 97 -21.44 -6.44 26.84
C VAL A 97 -21.11 -5.13 27.58
N ALA A 98 -20.34 -4.20 27.00
CA ALA A 98 -20.07 -2.92 27.66
C ALA A 98 -20.05 -1.74 26.67
N THR A 99 -21.24 -1.35 26.21
CA THR A 99 -21.74 0.05 26.13
C THR A 99 -23.06 0.02 25.38
N SER A 100 -24.15 -0.13 26.11
CA SER A 100 -25.50 0.23 25.67
C SER A 100 -25.61 1.76 25.62
N ALA A 101 -25.52 2.32 24.41
CA ALA A 101 -26.10 3.61 24.04
C ALA A 101 -26.49 3.54 22.55
N GLU A 102 -27.76 3.22 22.34
CA GLU A 102 -28.50 3.09 21.08
C GLU A 102 -28.66 4.43 20.29
N PRO A 103 -29.22 4.49 19.05
CA PRO A 103 -30.17 3.53 18.47
C PRO A 103 -29.97 3.10 17.01
N ALA A 104 -30.71 2.04 16.70
CA ALA A 104 -31.01 1.52 15.37
C ALA A 104 -31.53 2.60 14.41
N ALA A 105 -30.96 2.63 13.20
CA ALA A 105 -31.58 3.30 12.05
C ALA A 105 -31.35 2.48 10.77
N LEU A 106 -32.46 1.92 10.28
CA LEU A 106 -32.79 1.56 8.89
C LEU A 106 -31.80 0.70 8.10
N ALA A 107 -31.99 -0.62 8.18
CA ALA A 107 -31.69 -1.53 7.08
C ALA A 107 -32.92 -1.60 6.14
N SER A 108 -32.95 -0.74 5.13
CA SER A 108 -33.83 -0.92 3.95
C SER A 108 -33.30 -0.11 2.77
N SER A 109 -32.50 -0.75 1.91
CA SER A 109 -32.49 -0.55 0.44
C SER A 109 -31.31 -1.32 -0.14
N GLY A 110 -31.62 -2.35 -0.92
CA GLY A 110 -30.68 -2.92 -1.85
C GLY A 110 -30.51 -1.95 -3.01
N GLU A 111 -29.35 -1.30 -3.08
CA GLU A 111 -28.82 -0.75 -4.32
C GLU A 111 -27.32 -1.01 -4.38
N VAL A 112 -26.94 -1.70 -5.45
CA VAL A 112 -25.56 -1.95 -5.85
C VAL A 112 -24.96 -0.62 -6.28
N HIS A 113 -24.35 0.10 -5.35
CA HIS A 113 -23.48 1.23 -5.67
C HIS A 113 -22.02 0.77 -5.60
N LEU A 114 -21.39 0.66 -6.76
CA LEU A 114 -19.93 0.65 -6.94
C LEU A 114 -19.34 2.01 -6.53
N GLY A 115 -19.48 2.34 -5.26
CA GLY A 115 -18.84 3.50 -4.63
C GLY A 115 -18.18 2.99 -3.37
N VAL A 116 -16.85 2.82 -3.41
CA VAL A 116 -16.06 2.64 -2.19
C VAL A 116 -16.14 3.95 -1.43
N ALA A 117 -17.21 4.12 -0.65
CA ALA A 117 -17.33 5.16 0.34
C ALA A 117 -16.26 4.85 1.39
N PHE A 118 -15.11 5.49 1.25
CA PHE A 118 -14.04 5.49 2.24
C PHE A 118 -14.58 6.17 3.51
N ARG A 119 -15.22 5.37 4.37
CA ARG A 119 -15.40 5.75 5.77
C ARG A 119 -14.05 5.52 6.42
N PRO A 120 -13.36 6.54 6.94
CA PRO A 120 -12.17 6.31 7.75
C PRO A 120 -12.57 5.35 8.86
N ARG A 121 -12.02 4.14 8.82
CA ARG A 121 -12.42 3.02 9.69
C ARG A 121 -12.06 3.25 11.17
N VAL A 122 -11.40 4.35 11.46
CA VAL A 122 -11.00 4.80 12.79
C VAL A 122 -11.56 6.21 12.97
N LYS A 123 -12.40 6.43 13.99
CA LYS A 123 -12.58 7.78 14.56
C LYS A 123 -11.22 8.15 15.13
N HIS A 124 -10.34 8.76 14.33
CA HIS A 124 -9.05 9.20 14.84
C HIS A 124 -9.33 10.18 15.96
N VAL A 125 -8.91 9.84 17.18
CA VAL A 125 -8.93 10.76 18.32
C VAL A 125 -7.79 11.74 18.08
N LEU A 126 -8.01 12.66 17.16
CA LEU A 126 -7.09 13.76 16.90
C LEU A 126 -7.02 14.63 18.15
N SER A 127 -5.80 14.87 18.64
CA SER A 127 -5.60 15.86 19.69
C SER A 127 -6.01 17.25 19.19
N ARG A 128 -6.34 18.16 20.12
CA ARG A 128 -6.66 19.55 19.77
C ARG A 128 -5.52 20.21 19.00
N GLU A 129 -4.27 19.91 19.37
CA GLU A 129 -3.07 20.41 18.71
C GLU A 129 -2.93 19.92 17.26
N MET A 130 -3.25 18.66 16.99
CA MET A 130 -3.20 18.10 15.64
C MET A 130 -4.29 18.67 14.73
N GLN A 131 -5.47 18.96 15.29
CA GLN A 131 -6.53 19.67 14.56
C GLN A 131 -6.10 21.09 14.21
N LEU A 132 -5.56 21.83 15.18
CA LEU A 132 -5.07 23.19 14.97
C LEU A 132 -3.92 23.21 13.96
N TYR A 133 -3.00 22.23 14.01
CA TYR A 133 -1.95 22.09 13.02
C TYR A 133 -2.52 21.84 11.61
N TYR A 134 -3.53 20.97 11.49
CA TYR A 134 -4.17 20.69 10.22
C TYR A 134 -4.88 21.94 9.65
N GLU A 135 -5.63 22.66 10.48
CA GLU A 135 -6.30 23.92 10.10
C GLU A 135 -5.28 24.96 9.63
N TYR A 136 -4.23 25.19 10.43
CA TYR A 136 -3.16 26.13 10.07
C TYR A 136 -2.41 25.70 8.81
N ALA A 137 -2.17 24.40 8.61
CA ALA A 137 -1.55 23.89 7.39
C ALA A 137 -2.43 24.14 6.16
N LEU A 138 -3.76 23.98 6.25
CA LEU A 138 -4.65 24.29 5.14
C LEU A 138 -4.71 25.79 4.82
N GLU A 139 -4.69 26.65 5.84
CA GLU A 139 -4.62 28.10 5.66
C GLU A 139 -3.28 28.54 5.05
N ALA A 140 -2.18 27.98 5.54
CA ALA A 140 -0.85 28.18 4.98
C ALA A 140 -0.77 27.72 3.52
N LEU A 141 -1.49 26.65 3.17
CA LEU A 141 -1.62 26.09 1.83
C LEU A 141 -2.78 26.71 1.02
N ALA A 142 -3.23 27.91 1.36
CA ALA A 142 -4.08 28.70 0.48
C ALA A 142 -3.24 29.41 -0.60
N PRO A 143 -3.75 29.56 -1.84
CA PRO A 143 -3.01 30.24 -2.91
C PRO A 143 -2.74 31.72 -2.61
N THR A 144 -3.49 32.32 -1.68
CA THR A 144 -3.34 33.71 -1.22
C THR A 144 -2.28 33.89 -0.13
N SER A 145 -1.72 32.80 0.40
CA SER A 145 -0.71 32.83 1.47
C SER A 145 0.68 33.14 0.94
N ASP A 146 1.56 33.65 1.81
CA ASP A 146 2.94 33.96 1.49
C ASP A 146 3.73 32.71 1.10
N ALA A 147 4.53 32.81 0.03
CA ALA A 147 5.35 31.71 -0.46
C ALA A 147 6.34 31.18 0.60
N ALA A 148 6.84 32.04 1.50
CA ALA A 148 7.71 31.64 2.60
C ALA A 148 6.99 30.72 3.59
N VAL A 149 5.74 31.05 3.93
CA VAL A 149 4.91 30.26 4.86
C VAL A 149 4.51 28.93 4.22
N GLN A 150 4.13 28.94 2.93
CA GLN A 150 3.88 27.72 2.16
C GLN A 150 5.09 26.79 2.16
N ASN A 151 6.29 27.32 1.90
CA ASN A 151 7.52 26.52 1.85
C ASN A 151 7.87 25.94 3.23
N ALA A 152 7.69 26.72 4.30
CA ALA A 152 7.93 26.25 5.66
C ALA A 152 6.95 25.12 6.04
N CYS A 153 5.66 25.26 5.71
CA CYS A 153 4.65 24.23 5.94
C CYS A 153 4.95 22.94 5.17
N LEU A 154 5.30 23.03 3.88
CA LEU A 154 5.69 21.87 3.07
C LEU A 154 6.95 21.19 3.60
N ALA A 155 7.95 21.96 4.04
CA ALA A 155 9.18 21.41 4.62
C ALA A 155 8.92 20.69 5.96
N SER A 156 8.02 21.22 6.78
CA SER A 156 7.55 20.59 8.02
C SER A 156 6.84 19.26 7.72
N LEU A 157 5.87 19.26 6.80
CA LEU A 157 5.16 18.04 6.37
C LEU A 157 6.10 16.96 5.78
N ALA A 158 7.18 17.35 5.11
CA ALA A 158 8.15 16.42 4.53
C ALA A 158 9.07 15.76 5.57
N ARG A 159 9.28 16.37 6.74
CA ARG A 159 10.30 15.92 7.71
C ARG A 159 9.71 15.45 9.03
N ASP A 160 8.57 15.99 9.44
CA ASP A 160 8.10 15.84 10.82
C ASP A 160 7.58 14.41 11.10
N PRO A 161 8.13 13.74 12.12
CA PRO A 161 7.60 12.48 12.61
C PRO A 161 6.36 12.73 13.48
N GLY A 162 5.30 11.91 13.33
CA GLY A 162 4.11 11.94 14.19
C GLY A 162 2.83 12.48 13.54
N LEU A 163 2.91 13.00 12.31
CA LEU A 163 1.74 13.49 11.56
C LEU A 163 0.96 12.38 10.83
N GLN A 164 1.28 11.11 11.07
CA GLN A 164 0.68 9.96 10.38
C GLN A 164 -0.85 9.91 10.52
N GLN A 165 -1.41 10.34 11.67
CA GLN A 165 -2.86 10.34 11.86
C GLN A 165 -3.58 11.43 11.04
N LEU A 166 -2.86 12.45 10.55
CA LEU A 166 -3.41 13.48 9.66
C LEU A 166 -3.46 13.04 8.20
N LEU A 167 -2.70 12.01 7.83
CA LEU A 167 -2.57 11.53 6.47
C LEU A 167 -3.91 11.19 5.77
N PRO A 168 -4.90 10.53 6.40
CA PRO A 168 -6.21 10.30 5.77
C PRO A 168 -6.95 11.60 5.43
N TYR A 169 -6.76 12.64 6.24
CA TYR A 169 -7.42 13.93 6.06
C TYR A 169 -6.76 14.71 4.92
N PHE A 170 -5.43 14.72 4.88
CA PHE A 170 -4.69 15.30 3.76
C PHE A 170 -4.97 14.55 2.44
N SER A 171 -5.02 13.21 2.43
CA SER A 171 -5.31 12.45 1.21
C SER A 171 -6.73 12.71 0.68
N ALA A 172 -7.71 12.81 1.59
CA ALA A 172 -9.08 13.15 1.23
C ALA A 172 -9.21 14.60 0.75
N HIS A 173 -8.55 15.53 1.43
CA HIS A 173 -8.52 16.93 1.03
C HIS A 173 -7.89 17.08 -0.36
N LEU A 174 -6.72 16.47 -0.61
CA LEU A 174 -6.07 16.48 -1.92
C LEU A 174 -6.99 15.94 -3.03
N PHE A 175 -7.65 14.81 -2.81
CA PHE A 175 -8.55 14.23 -3.79
C PHE A 175 -9.74 15.14 -4.11
N HIS A 176 -10.39 15.71 -3.09
CA HIS A 176 -11.51 16.64 -3.29
C HIS A 176 -11.06 17.94 -3.95
N THR A 177 -9.96 18.53 -3.47
CA THR A 177 -9.44 19.81 -3.96
C THR A 177 -9.05 19.74 -5.42
N VAL A 178 -8.35 18.69 -5.84
CA VAL A 178 -7.99 18.48 -7.26
C VAL A 178 -9.24 18.25 -8.11
N SER A 179 -10.21 17.48 -7.62
CA SER A 179 -11.44 17.19 -8.37
C SER A 179 -12.33 18.42 -8.55
N GLN A 180 -12.38 19.32 -7.56
CA GLN A 180 -13.22 20.53 -7.58
C GLN A 180 -12.54 21.72 -8.28
N ASN A 181 -11.20 21.83 -8.19
CA ASN A 181 -10.45 23.00 -8.66
C ASN A 181 -9.59 22.69 -9.89
N THR A 182 -10.14 21.93 -10.84
CA THR A 182 -9.44 21.56 -12.09
C THR A 182 -9.06 22.77 -12.94
N ARG A 183 -9.70 23.93 -12.79
CA ARG A 183 -9.39 25.15 -13.56
C ARG A 183 -8.44 26.12 -12.86
N ASN A 184 -8.06 25.85 -11.61
CA ASN A 184 -7.25 26.75 -10.80
C ASN A 184 -5.80 26.26 -10.72
N LEU A 185 -4.97 26.70 -11.67
CA LEU A 185 -3.59 26.24 -11.78
C LEU A 185 -2.74 26.41 -10.51
N PRO A 186 -2.71 27.57 -9.81
CA PRO A 186 -1.89 27.72 -8.61
C PRO A 186 -2.29 26.76 -7.48
N GLN A 187 -3.58 26.42 -7.38
CA GLN A 187 -4.05 25.46 -6.39
C GLN A 187 -3.63 24.02 -6.75
N LEU A 188 -3.69 23.64 -8.03
CA LEU A 188 -3.19 22.36 -8.49
C LEU A 188 -1.68 22.22 -8.27
N TRP A 189 -0.92 23.31 -8.53
CA TRP A 189 0.52 23.35 -8.27
C TRP A 189 0.81 23.06 -6.80
N LEU A 190 0.08 23.71 -5.90
CA LEU A 190 0.22 23.49 -4.47
C LEU A 190 -0.19 22.08 -4.03
N CYS A 191 -1.24 21.49 -4.62
CA CYS A 191 -1.62 20.11 -4.39
C CYS A 191 -0.51 19.12 -4.82
N VAL A 192 0.12 19.34 -5.97
CA VAL A 192 1.25 18.50 -6.45
C VAL A 192 2.45 18.61 -5.50
N ARG A 193 2.78 19.83 -5.03
CA ARG A 193 3.84 20.02 -4.01
C ARG A 193 3.50 19.37 -2.67
N LEU A 194 2.25 19.45 -2.23
CA LEU A 194 1.81 18.79 -1.02
C LEU A 194 1.91 17.26 -1.17
N MET A 195 1.47 16.71 -2.29
CA MET A 195 1.64 15.28 -2.60
C MET A 195 3.13 14.88 -2.57
N ARG A 196 4.02 15.72 -3.12
CA ARG A 196 5.48 15.53 -3.06
C ARG A 196 5.98 15.48 -1.62
N ALA A 197 5.66 16.50 -0.82
CA ALA A 197 6.08 16.58 0.58
C ALA A 197 5.61 15.37 1.40
N LEU A 198 4.37 14.92 1.18
CA LEU A 198 3.87 13.71 1.82
C LEU A 198 4.68 12.49 1.36
N LEU A 199 4.87 12.29 0.05
CA LEU A 199 5.59 11.14 -0.50
C LEU A 199 7.07 11.09 -0.10
N GLU A 200 7.72 12.23 0.06
CA GLU A 200 9.13 12.31 0.48
C GLU A 200 9.32 11.96 1.96
N ASN A 201 8.29 12.09 2.80
CA ASN A 201 8.38 11.81 4.22
C ASN A 201 8.58 10.30 4.49
N PRO A 202 9.71 9.89 5.10
CA PRO A 202 9.99 8.48 5.38
C PRO A 202 9.11 7.90 6.50
N HIS A 203 8.51 8.75 7.33
CA HIS A 203 7.70 8.35 8.48
C HIS A 203 6.22 8.10 8.14
N PHE A 204 5.79 8.40 6.89
CA PHE A 204 4.41 8.16 6.46
C PHE A 204 4.24 6.82 5.74
N GLY A 205 3.36 5.98 6.27
CA GLY A 205 2.85 4.79 5.59
C GLY A 205 1.81 5.14 4.52
N ILE A 206 2.22 5.77 3.42
CA ILE A 206 1.32 6.26 2.35
C ILE A 206 0.68 5.13 1.55
N GLU A 207 1.26 3.94 1.61
CA GLU A 207 0.78 2.72 0.94
C GLU A 207 -0.73 2.51 1.04
N ALA A 208 -1.30 2.68 2.23
CA ALA A 208 -2.73 2.52 2.47
C ALA A 208 -3.60 3.54 1.70
N TYR A 209 -3.06 4.70 1.34
CA TYR A 209 -3.77 5.83 0.73
C TYR A 209 -3.43 6.04 -0.75
N LEU A 210 -2.51 5.26 -1.33
CA LEU A 210 -2.14 5.35 -2.75
C LEU A 210 -3.36 5.26 -3.66
N HIS A 211 -4.32 4.39 -3.36
CA HIS A 211 -5.53 4.22 -4.16
C HIS A 211 -6.38 5.51 -4.29
N GLN A 212 -6.27 6.44 -3.33
CA GLN A 212 -6.95 7.73 -3.30
C GLN A 212 -6.10 8.87 -3.88
N LEU A 213 -4.78 8.83 -3.67
CA LEU A 213 -3.85 9.84 -4.20
C LEU A 213 -3.61 9.66 -5.71
N MET A 214 -3.56 8.42 -6.20
CA MET A 214 -3.27 8.11 -7.60
C MET A 214 -4.27 8.72 -8.59
N PRO A 215 -5.59 8.66 -8.38
CA PRO A 215 -6.55 9.36 -9.23
C PRO A 215 -6.33 10.87 -9.28
N ALA A 216 -6.00 11.51 -8.15
CA ALA A 216 -5.73 12.94 -8.10
C ALA A 216 -4.47 13.30 -8.90
N LEU A 217 -3.39 12.54 -8.71
CA LEU A 217 -2.14 12.71 -9.47
C LEU A 217 -2.34 12.48 -10.98
N LEU A 218 -3.04 11.41 -11.36
CA LEU A 218 -3.36 11.13 -12.76
C LEU A 218 -4.27 12.20 -13.39
N THR A 219 -5.13 12.83 -12.60
CA THR A 219 -5.97 13.95 -13.06
C THR A 219 -5.11 15.17 -13.37
N CYS A 220 -4.10 15.48 -12.55
CA CYS A 220 -3.14 16.55 -12.83
C CYS A 220 -2.32 16.31 -14.11
N ILE A 221 -2.07 15.05 -14.48
CA ILE A 221 -1.32 14.69 -15.70
C ILE A 221 -2.23 14.70 -16.94
N VAL A 222 -3.35 13.98 -16.87
CA VAL A 222 -4.19 13.62 -18.03
C VAL A 222 -5.46 14.49 -18.12
N GLY A 223 -5.63 15.47 -17.24
CA GLY A 223 -6.78 16.37 -17.22
C GLY A 223 -6.98 17.12 -18.55
N LYS A 224 -8.23 17.18 -19.02
CA LYS A 224 -8.60 17.87 -20.28
C LYS A 224 -8.49 19.39 -20.17
N HIS A 225 -8.89 19.96 -19.03
CA HIS A 225 -8.86 21.39 -18.77
C HIS A 225 -8.26 21.62 -17.39
N LEU A 226 -6.99 22.03 -17.36
CA LEU A 226 -6.23 22.30 -16.12
C LEU A 226 -6.12 23.80 -15.79
N CYS A 227 -6.58 24.67 -16.71
CA CYS A 227 -6.46 26.12 -16.62
C CYS A 227 -7.80 26.81 -16.80
N GLY A 228 -7.87 28.04 -16.29
CA GLY A 228 -8.94 29.00 -16.58
C GLY A 228 -8.68 29.75 -17.89
N SER A 229 -7.41 30.00 -18.21
CA SER A 229 -6.98 30.69 -19.44
C SER A 229 -5.97 29.86 -20.25
N PRO A 230 -5.92 30.01 -21.59
CA PRO A 230 -5.01 29.25 -22.44
C PRO A 230 -3.54 29.68 -22.36
N ASP A 231 -3.24 30.80 -21.71
CA ASP A 231 -1.88 31.39 -21.62
C ASP A 231 -1.11 30.94 -20.36
N GLU A 232 -1.76 30.18 -19.49
CA GLU A 232 -1.17 29.64 -18.26
C GLU A 232 -0.25 28.44 -18.55
N ASP A 233 0.91 28.38 -17.88
CA ASP A 233 1.88 27.30 -18.03
C ASP A 233 1.48 26.03 -17.25
N HIS A 234 0.55 25.31 -17.84
CA HIS A 234 0.11 23.99 -17.38
C HIS A 234 1.01 22.85 -17.83
N TRP A 235 2.00 23.12 -18.68
CA TRP A 235 2.96 22.11 -19.13
C TRP A 235 3.93 21.75 -18.01
N ALA A 236 4.46 22.77 -17.31
CA ALA A 236 5.32 22.57 -16.15
C ALA A 236 4.64 21.76 -15.02
N LEU A 237 3.35 22.00 -14.76
CA LEU A 237 2.58 21.20 -13.79
C LEU A 237 2.56 19.71 -14.15
N ARG A 238 2.38 19.39 -15.44
CA ARG A 238 2.34 18.00 -15.91
C ARG A 238 3.70 17.34 -15.83
N ASP A 239 4.78 18.08 -16.12
CA ASP A 239 6.15 17.60 -15.96
C ASP A 239 6.41 17.22 -14.48
N ASP A 240 6.10 18.12 -13.54
CA ASP A 240 6.26 17.87 -12.10
C ASP A 240 5.40 16.70 -11.59
N ALA A 241 4.16 16.59 -12.08
CA ALA A 241 3.26 15.50 -11.71
C ALA A 241 3.72 14.15 -12.30
N ALA A 242 4.28 14.15 -13.50
CA ALA A 242 4.87 12.96 -14.11
C ALA A 242 6.11 12.46 -13.35
N ASP A 243 6.95 13.38 -12.86
CA ASP A 243 8.09 13.04 -12.01
C ASP A 243 7.64 12.43 -10.68
N LEU A 244 6.59 12.97 -10.06
CA LEU A 244 5.99 12.35 -8.87
C LEU A 244 5.40 10.98 -9.16
N LEU A 245 4.74 10.81 -10.31
CA LEU A 245 4.21 9.51 -10.71
C LEU A 245 5.33 8.49 -10.87
N SER A 246 6.47 8.89 -11.43
CA SER A 246 7.67 8.04 -11.53
C SER A 246 8.22 7.66 -10.16
N MET A 247 8.26 8.61 -9.21
CA MET A 247 8.65 8.32 -7.83
C MET A 247 7.74 7.27 -7.19
N VAL A 248 6.42 7.39 -7.35
CA VAL A 248 5.45 6.40 -6.85
C VAL A 248 5.64 5.06 -7.53
N TYR A 249 5.81 5.04 -8.85
CA TYR A 249 6.01 3.82 -9.63
C TYR A 249 7.26 3.05 -9.20
N ARG A 250 8.40 3.75 -9.04
CA ARG A 250 9.66 3.12 -8.62
C ARG A 250 9.61 2.63 -7.18
N ARG A 251 8.95 3.37 -6.28
CA ARG A 251 8.89 3.03 -4.85
C ARG A 251 7.90 1.89 -4.56
N PHE A 252 6.76 1.86 -5.23
CA PHE A 252 5.65 0.95 -4.89
C PHE A 252 5.31 -0.07 -5.98
N GLY A 253 5.86 0.07 -7.19
CA GLY A 253 5.54 -0.80 -8.33
C GLY A 253 5.90 -2.28 -8.12
N GLY A 254 6.96 -2.57 -7.35
CA GLY A 254 7.34 -3.95 -7.02
C GLY A 254 6.52 -4.58 -5.89
N ALA A 255 5.95 -3.77 -4.99
CA ALA A 255 5.18 -4.25 -3.86
C ALA A 255 3.70 -4.49 -4.20
N TYR A 256 3.18 -3.79 -5.21
CA TYR A 256 1.78 -3.83 -5.63
C TYR A 256 1.63 -4.07 -7.12
N GLU A 257 1.41 -5.33 -7.53
CA GLU A 257 1.28 -5.70 -8.94
C GLU A 257 0.15 -4.96 -9.69
N SER A 258 -0.92 -4.56 -8.99
CA SER A 258 -2.05 -3.85 -9.58
C SER A 258 -1.76 -2.38 -9.92
N LEU A 259 -0.78 -1.76 -9.26
CA LEU A 259 -0.49 -0.33 -9.40
C LEU A 259 0.15 -0.02 -10.76
N PRO A 260 1.23 -0.71 -11.21
CA PRO A 260 1.79 -0.55 -12.55
C PRO A 260 0.75 -0.71 -13.66
N LEU A 261 -0.10 -1.74 -13.56
CA LEU A 261 -1.14 -2.02 -14.55
C LEU A 261 -2.15 -0.88 -14.64
N ARG A 262 -2.62 -0.36 -13.50
CA ARG A 262 -3.57 0.74 -13.47
C ARG A 262 -2.98 2.02 -14.06
N ILE A 263 -1.73 2.35 -13.73
CA ILE A 263 -1.05 3.54 -14.27
C ILE A 263 -0.90 3.41 -15.78
N THR A 264 -0.28 2.34 -16.25
CA THR A 264 -0.01 2.12 -17.68
C THR A 264 -1.28 2.10 -18.51
N GLU A 265 -2.34 1.42 -18.06
CA GLU A 265 -3.64 1.43 -18.77
C GLU A 265 -4.27 2.82 -18.83
N THR A 266 -4.22 3.60 -17.75
CA THR A 266 -4.78 4.96 -17.77
C THR A 266 -4.04 5.90 -18.71
N LEU A 267 -2.71 5.82 -18.75
CA LEU A 267 -1.87 6.61 -19.66
C LEU A 267 -2.02 6.12 -21.11
N ARG A 268 -2.06 4.81 -21.35
CA ARG A 268 -2.28 4.22 -22.68
C ARG A 268 -3.61 4.67 -23.27
N ARG A 269 -4.69 4.62 -22.50
CA ARG A 269 -6.00 5.15 -22.91
C ARG A 269 -5.97 6.64 -23.24
N ALA A 270 -5.08 7.41 -22.61
CA ALA A 270 -4.91 8.82 -22.93
C ALA A 270 -4.23 9.05 -24.29
N LEU A 271 -3.35 8.14 -24.72
CA LEU A 271 -2.67 8.19 -26.01
C LEU A 271 -3.54 7.67 -27.17
N THR A 272 -4.27 6.57 -26.96
CA THR A 272 -5.01 5.90 -28.04
C THR A 272 -6.34 6.56 -28.38
N ASP A 273 -6.90 7.38 -27.50
CA ASP A 273 -8.24 7.97 -27.66
C ASP A 273 -8.21 9.20 -28.59
N PRO A 274 -8.84 9.14 -29.78
CA PRO A 274 -8.86 10.24 -30.73
C PRO A 274 -9.64 11.46 -30.23
N ALA A 275 -10.55 11.31 -29.26
CA ALA A 275 -11.36 12.43 -28.75
C ALA A 275 -10.63 13.30 -27.70
N ARG A 276 -9.38 12.96 -27.32
CA ARG A 276 -8.64 13.67 -26.28
C ARG A 276 -7.78 14.81 -26.84
N PRO A 277 -7.71 15.94 -26.13
CA PRO A 277 -6.95 17.11 -26.58
C PRO A 277 -5.44 16.85 -26.45
N LEU A 278 -4.63 17.54 -27.28
CA LEU A 278 -3.15 17.41 -27.28
C LEU A 278 -2.50 17.59 -25.89
N PRO A 279 -2.95 18.52 -25.03
CA PRO A 279 -2.39 18.68 -23.68
C PRO A 279 -2.50 17.40 -22.83
N THR A 280 -3.57 16.62 -23.01
CA THR A 280 -3.74 15.32 -22.33
C THR A 280 -2.77 14.26 -22.85
N GLN A 281 -2.49 14.27 -24.16
CA GLN A 281 -1.52 13.36 -24.77
C GLN A 281 -0.09 13.69 -24.35
N TYR A 282 0.25 14.99 -24.27
CA TYR A 282 1.52 15.46 -23.74
C TYR A 282 1.79 14.90 -22.35
N GLY A 283 0.83 15.06 -21.42
CA GLY A 283 0.98 14.56 -20.06
C GLY A 283 1.23 13.06 -20.02
N ALA A 284 0.56 12.29 -20.89
CA ALA A 284 0.78 10.86 -21.01
C ALA A 284 2.17 10.51 -21.57
N LEU A 285 2.64 11.23 -22.59
CA LEU A 285 3.98 11.05 -23.15
C LEU A 285 5.08 11.34 -22.12
N VAL A 286 4.99 12.47 -21.42
CA VAL A 286 5.95 12.84 -20.38
C VAL A 286 5.93 11.83 -19.23
N ALA A 287 4.75 11.36 -18.82
CA ALA A 287 4.62 10.31 -17.82
C ALA A 287 5.29 8.99 -18.26
N PHE A 288 5.08 8.54 -19.51
CA PHE A 288 5.76 7.34 -20.02
C PHE A 288 7.28 7.53 -20.12
N ARG A 289 7.76 8.72 -20.48
CA ARG A 289 9.19 9.05 -20.47
C ARG A 289 9.77 8.97 -19.06
N ALA A 290 9.07 9.50 -18.06
CA ALA A 290 9.50 9.48 -16.66
C ALA A 290 9.48 8.07 -16.04
N LEU A 291 8.54 7.21 -16.46
CA LEU A 291 8.44 5.80 -16.02
C LEU A 291 9.68 4.98 -16.43
N GLY A 292 10.26 5.27 -17.60
CA GLY A 292 11.52 4.69 -18.06
C GLY A 292 11.45 4.04 -19.45
N PRO A 293 12.60 3.60 -20.00
CA PRO A 293 12.71 3.19 -21.40
C PRO A 293 11.89 1.94 -21.73
N ALA A 294 11.79 0.96 -20.82
CA ALA A 294 11.02 -0.26 -21.06
C ALA A 294 9.51 0.00 -21.21
N ALA A 295 8.95 0.93 -20.42
CA ALA A 295 7.55 1.32 -20.56
C ALA A 295 7.33 2.10 -21.87
N TRP A 296 8.28 2.97 -22.21
CA TRP A 296 8.23 3.75 -23.44
C TRP A 296 8.25 2.87 -24.70
N THR A 297 9.20 1.92 -24.80
CA THR A 297 9.30 1.02 -25.97
C THR A 297 8.07 0.12 -26.11
N THR A 298 7.48 -0.31 -25.00
CA THR A 298 6.31 -1.19 -25.01
C THR A 298 5.04 -0.46 -25.46
N TYR A 299 4.80 0.77 -24.97
CA TYR A 299 3.51 1.44 -25.14
C TYR A 299 3.52 2.62 -26.12
N VAL A 300 4.62 3.36 -26.23
CA VAL A 300 4.70 4.60 -27.03
C VAL A 300 5.30 4.35 -28.41
N ALA A 301 6.39 3.57 -28.50
CA ALA A 301 7.05 3.27 -29.77
C ALA A 301 6.11 2.73 -30.88
N PRO A 302 5.17 1.78 -30.63
CA PRO A 302 4.27 1.32 -31.69
C PRO A 302 3.26 2.38 -32.16
N LEU A 303 3.06 3.45 -31.40
CA LEU A 303 2.13 4.54 -31.70
C LEU A 303 2.86 5.82 -32.15
N ALA A 304 4.20 5.79 -32.26
CA ALA A 304 4.99 7.00 -32.45
C ALA A 304 4.64 7.73 -33.75
N ASP A 305 4.46 7.01 -34.86
CA ASP A 305 4.18 7.62 -36.17
C ASP A 305 2.78 8.24 -36.24
N THR A 306 1.78 7.58 -35.65
CA THR A 306 0.40 8.11 -35.62
C THR A 306 0.29 9.32 -34.72
N LEU A 307 1.02 9.32 -33.60
CA LEU A 307 1.12 10.48 -32.72
C LEU A 307 1.87 11.64 -33.40
N ARG A 308 2.95 11.37 -34.13
CA ARG A 308 3.70 12.40 -34.87
C ARG A 308 2.80 13.13 -35.88
N GLN A 309 2.12 12.39 -36.75
CA GLN A 309 1.20 12.97 -37.75
C GLN A 309 0.14 13.86 -37.11
N ARG A 310 -0.45 13.39 -36.00
CA ARG A 310 -1.47 14.15 -35.28
C ARG A 310 -0.95 15.46 -34.68
N TRP A 311 0.30 15.46 -34.21
CA TRP A 311 0.94 16.65 -33.65
C TRP A 311 1.36 17.63 -34.77
N GLU A 312 1.75 17.13 -35.95
CA GLU A 312 2.04 17.94 -37.14
C GLU A 312 0.77 18.59 -37.75
N GLU A 313 -0.37 17.87 -37.75
CA GLU A 313 -1.65 18.37 -38.29
C GLU A 313 -2.27 19.51 -37.47
N HIS A 314 -1.99 19.54 -36.16
CA HIS A 314 -2.58 20.49 -35.21
C HIS A 314 -1.60 21.61 -34.78
N ASP A 315 -0.56 21.85 -35.58
CA ASP A 315 0.46 22.86 -35.32
C ASP A 315 -0.16 24.29 -35.26
N GLU A 316 -0.51 24.74 -34.05
CA GLU A 316 -0.69 26.17 -33.72
C GLU A 316 0.65 26.68 -33.18
N PRO A 317 1.53 27.30 -34.00
CA PRO A 317 2.89 27.68 -33.64
C PRO A 317 3.01 28.78 -32.56
N SER A 318 1.91 29.20 -31.92
CA SER A 318 1.82 30.42 -31.12
C SER A 318 1.67 30.22 -29.61
N ARG A 319 1.38 29.01 -29.09
CA ARG A 319 1.00 28.86 -27.66
C ARG A 319 2.07 28.32 -26.70
N SER A 320 3.02 27.48 -27.16
CA SER A 320 4.15 27.03 -26.31
C SER A 320 5.17 26.19 -27.11
N PRO A 321 6.17 26.82 -27.76
CA PRO A 321 7.12 26.11 -28.63
C PRO A 321 7.98 25.06 -27.90
N SER A 322 8.21 25.24 -26.59
CA SER A 322 9.06 24.33 -25.80
C SER A 322 8.46 22.95 -25.58
N ALA A 323 7.16 22.85 -25.29
CA ALA A 323 6.49 21.57 -25.04
C ALA A 323 6.37 20.73 -26.32
N TYR A 324 6.07 21.39 -27.44
CA TYR A 324 5.98 20.78 -28.76
C TYR A 324 7.34 20.28 -29.26
N GLN A 325 8.40 21.08 -29.12
CA GLN A 325 9.76 20.66 -29.47
C GLN A 325 10.22 19.48 -28.62
N ARG A 326 9.94 19.51 -27.31
CA ARG A 326 10.27 18.39 -26.39
C ARG A 326 9.54 17.10 -26.76
N THR A 327 8.27 17.16 -27.18
CA THR A 327 7.54 15.94 -27.58
C THR A 327 8.06 15.37 -28.88
N LEU A 328 8.32 16.22 -29.88
CA LEU A 328 8.91 15.76 -31.15
C LEU A 328 10.33 15.22 -30.96
N GLU A 329 11.17 15.87 -30.15
CA GLU A 329 12.49 15.35 -29.78
C GLU A 329 12.38 13.99 -29.07
N ALA A 330 11.45 13.84 -28.14
CA ALA A 330 11.20 12.57 -27.45
C ALA A 330 10.75 11.46 -28.41
N LEU A 331 9.91 11.78 -29.39
CA LEU A 331 9.44 10.85 -30.42
C LEU A 331 10.50 10.55 -31.50
N ASN A 332 11.52 11.39 -31.64
CA ASN A 332 12.61 11.18 -32.61
C ASN A 332 13.77 10.37 -32.01
N GLN A 333 14.00 10.48 -30.70
CA GLN A 333 15.01 9.70 -29.97
C GLN A 333 14.75 8.18 -30.00
N THR A 334 13.53 7.74 -30.34
CA THR A 334 13.16 6.32 -30.41
C THR A 334 13.70 5.58 -31.62
N ASN A 335 14.04 6.30 -32.68
CA ASN A 335 14.53 5.70 -33.94
C ASN A 335 16.05 5.52 -33.96
N CYS A 336 16.77 5.89 -32.90
CA CYS A 336 18.24 5.86 -32.83
C CYS A 336 18.81 4.76 -31.92
N GLY A 337 18.00 3.78 -31.53
CA GLY A 337 18.41 2.65 -30.70
C GLY A 337 18.17 1.31 -31.39
N GLU A 338 18.84 1.07 -32.50
CA GLU A 338 19.20 -0.27 -32.99
C GLU A 338 20.66 -0.58 -32.66
#